data_AF-U7V1X7-F1
#
_entry.id   AF-U7V1X7-F1
#
_cell.length_a   1.000
_cell.length_b   1.000
_cell.length_c   1.000
_cell.angle_alpha   90.00
_cell.angle_beta   90.00
_cell.angle_gamma   90.00
#
_symmetry.space_group_name_H-M   'P 1'
#
loop_
_entity.id
_entity.type
_entity.pdbx_description
1 polymer ?
#
loop_
_entity_poly.entity_id
_entity_poly.type
_entity_poly.pdbx_seq_one_letter_code
_entity_poly.pdbx_strand_id
1 'polypeptide(L)'
;MKRNFKRMFALLIALIISISSLGSGTYAESMYFRDENQDEIYNLNENITEPVLNPEYTYYINHKDEFIYGYIPEKYINVREESNLRIRKRRSLDQLREAGFPQKYDSRERNIISPVKNQYMAGVCWAFSSLSTIETLLLKEGKGEFDFSEGHMAYNASKDVDLETGGNNLIAMRYFSRLAGPVQEKNAKEYEIVENNPRAGSRTFDNRAVNLMGDADKQLHEFYVPDMIELDCNVDNIKKCVMEYGSVASGYYNDDGFIDAYGYEKTNPNDKYHRVKIQDFGNLGKRAIVNHQVTIVGWDDEMKIINKKNEEATGAFFSKKFLG
;
A
#
# COMPACT_ATOMS: atom_id res chain seq x y z
N MET A 1 27.76 -26.56 -44.18
CA MET A 1 26.97 -26.29 -42.96
C MET A 1 27.45 -25.09 -42.14
N LYS A 2 28.76 -24.87 -41.89
CA LYS A 2 29.25 -23.71 -41.07
C LYS A 2 29.06 -22.32 -41.70
N ARG A 3 28.92 -22.18 -43.03
CA ARG A 3 28.79 -20.88 -43.72
C ARG A 3 27.37 -20.29 -43.66
N ASN A 4 26.35 -21.13 -43.57
CA ASN A 4 24.95 -20.70 -43.46
C ASN A 4 24.60 -20.31 -42.02
N PHE A 5 25.24 -20.94 -41.03
CA PHE A 5 25.07 -20.61 -39.61
C PHE A 5 25.58 -19.19 -39.27
N LYS A 6 26.72 -18.77 -39.85
CA LYS A 6 27.24 -17.40 -39.67
C LYS A 6 26.36 -16.32 -40.32
N ARG A 7 25.68 -16.63 -41.43
CA ARG A 7 24.76 -15.70 -42.09
C ARG A 7 23.44 -15.56 -41.33
N MET A 8 22.92 -16.65 -40.77
CA MET A 8 21.74 -16.60 -39.88
C MET A 8 22.02 -15.84 -38.59
N PHE A 9 23.21 -16.02 -37.99
CA PHE A 9 23.57 -15.33 -36.74
C PHE A 9 23.81 -13.83 -36.94
N ALA A 10 24.38 -13.43 -38.08
CA ALA A 10 24.54 -12.01 -38.44
C ALA A 10 23.20 -11.30 -38.70
N LEU A 11 22.23 -12.01 -39.30
CA LEU A 11 20.87 -11.48 -39.51
C LEU A 11 20.10 -11.34 -38.19
N LEU A 12 20.28 -12.27 -37.24
CA LEU A 12 19.66 -12.21 -35.92
C LEU A 12 20.21 -11.05 -35.07
N ILE A 13 21.51 -10.80 -35.13
CA ILE A 13 22.13 -9.66 -34.41
C ILE A 13 21.73 -8.32 -35.04
N ALA A 14 21.62 -8.24 -36.37
CA ALA A 14 21.12 -7.04 -37.05
C ALA A 14 19.64 -6.74 -36.74
N LEU A 15 18.82 -7.77 -36.52
CA LEU A 15 17.42 -7.61 -36.11
C LEU A 15 17.31 -7.13 -34.64
N ILE A 16 18.19 -7.58 -33.75
CA ILE A 16 18.21 -7.17 -32.34
C ILE A 16 18.71 -5.73 -32.17
N ILE A 17 19.63 -5.28 -33.04
CA ILE A 17 20.16 -3.90 -33.01
C ILE A 17 19.21 -2.90 -33.70
N SER A 18 18.33 -3.34 -34.60
CA SER A 18 17.31 -2.48 -35.22
C SER A 18 16.05 -2.30 -34.35
N ILE A 19 15.82 -3.17 -33.35
CA ILE A 19 14.72 -3.00 -32.37
C ILE A 19 15.11 -2.05 -31.22
N SER A 20 16.42 -1.83 -30.99
CA SER A 20 16.93 -0.98 -29.90
C SER A 20 17.23 0.48 -30.30
N SER A 21 16.84 0.90 -31.52
CA SER A 21 17.00 2.29 -32.01
C SER A 21 15.71 2.98 -32.46
N LEU A 22 14.54 2.40 -32.20
CA LEU A 22 13.29 3.15 -32.28
C LEU A 22 13.12 3.96 -30.99
N GLY A 23 13.45 5.24 -31.10
CA GLY A 23 13.38 6.21 -30.04
C GLY A 23 12.02 6.24 -29.35
N SER A 24 12.10 6.39 -28.04
CA SER A 24 11.06 6.90 -27.15
C SER A 24 10.40 8.14 -27.76
N GLY A 25 9.22 7.96 -28.33
CA GLY A 25 8.42 9.03 -28.88
C GLY A 25 7.08 8.51 -29.35
N THR A 26 6.04 8.91 -28.63
CA THR A 26 4.63 9.03 -29.04
C THR A 26 3.66 7.87 -28.74
N TYR A 27 2.57 8.28 -28.06
CA TYR A 27 1.26 7.65 -27.83
C TYR A 27 1.15 6.53 -26.80
N ALA A 28 1.00 6.92 -25.53
CA ALA A 28 0.16 6.19 -24.58
C ALA A 28 -1.30 6.39 -25.00
N GLU A 29 -1.74 5.63 -26.00
CA GLU A 29 -3.16 5.43 -26.29
C GLU A 29 -3.64 4.30 -25.34
N SER A 30 -4.66 4.62 -24.56
CA SER A 30 -5.24 3.79 -23.51
C SER A 30 -5.57 2.38 -24.01
N MET A 31 -4.85 1.38 -23.49
CA MET A 31 -5.14 -0.03 -23.71
C MET A 31 -6.32 -0.44 -22.82
N TYR A 32 -7.54 -0.18 -23.30
CA TYR A 32 -8.78 -0.69 -22.69
C TYR A 32 -8.90 -2.19 -22.97
N PHE A 33 -8.75 -3.02 -21.93
CA PHE A 33 -9.21 -4.41 -21.97
C PHE A 33 -10.73 -4.43 -21.76
N ARG A 34 -11.44 -5.08 -22.69
CA ARG A 34 -12.89 -5.29 -22.67
C ARG A 34 -13.17 -6.67 -22.08
N ASP A 35 -13.82 -6.71 -20.92
CA ASP A 35 -14.49 -7.89 -20.38
C ASP A 35 -15.99 -7.74 -20.70
N GLU A 36 -16.56 -8.69 -21.43
CA GLU A 36 -17.91 -8.62 -22.03
C GLU A 36 -19.06 -8.85 -21.02
N ASN A 37 -18.79 -8.81 -19.70
CA ASN A 37 -19.83 -8.92 -18.66
C ASN A 37 -19.72 -7.88 -17.52
N GLN A 38 -19.01 -6.76 -17.71
CA GLN A 38 -18.94 -5.65 -16.74
C GLN A 38 -19.22 -4.27 -17.35
N ASP A 39 -20.26 -4.16 -18.18
CA ASP A 39 -20.71 -2.89 -18.79
C ASP A 39 -21.43 -1.94 -17.79
N GLU A 40 -20.91 -1.81 -16.57
CA GLU A 40 -20.93 -0.53 -15.86
C GLU A 40 -19.48 -0.11 -15.62
N ILE A 41 -18.83 0.29 -16.71
CA ILE A 41 -17.71 1.23 -16.64
C ILE A 41 -18.29 2.49 -15.98
N TYR A 42 -18.11 2.63 -14.67
CA TYR A 42 -18.33 3.89 -13.98
C TYR A 42 -17.35 4.89 -14.58
N ASN A 43 -17.85 5.60 -15.57
CA ASN A 43 -17.13 6.57 -16.36
C ASN A 43 -16.76 7.74 -15.43
N LEU A 44 -15.63 7.60 -14.72
CA LEU A 44 -15.02 8.64 -13.90
C LEU A 44 -14.38 9.68 -14.83
N ASN A 45 -15.20 10.36 -15.62
CA ASN A 45 -14.85 11.66 -16.18
C ASN A 45 -14.90 12.69 -15.04
N GLU A 46 -13.97 12.59 -14.10
CA GLU A 46 -13.63 13.71 -13.24
C GLU A 46 -12.41 14.39 -13.87
N ASN A 47 -12.65 15.54 -14.51
CA ASN A 47 -11.60 16.40 -15.02
C ASN A 47 -10.55 16.60 -13.93
N ILE A 48 -9.30 16.26 -14.26
CA ILE A 48 -8.12 16.54 -13.45
C ILE A 48 -8.18 18.02 -13.07
N THR A 49 -8.49 18.30 -11.80
CA THR A 49 -8.43 19.66 -11.30
C THR A 49 -6.97 19.95 -10.97
N GLU A 50 -6.36 20.81 -11.79
CA GLU A 50 -5.12 21.52 -11.49
C GLU A 50 -5.14 21.97 -10.01
N PRO A 51 -4.01 21.90 -9.29
CA PRO A 51 -3.95 22.35 -7.91
C PRO A 51 -4.40 23.82 -7.83
N VAL A 52 -5.53 24.06 -7.17
CA VAL A 52 -6.03 25.41 -6.93
C VAL A 52 -5.04 26.09 -5.98
N LEU A 53 -4.37 27.13 -6.48
CA LEU A 53 -3.46 27.95 -5.67
C LEU A 53 -4.20 28.44 -4.42
N ASN A 54 -3.62 28.26 -3.24
CA ASN A 54 -4.27 28.64 -1.99
C ASN A 54 -4.68 30.13 -2.06
N PRO A 55 -5.99 30.47 -2.00
CA PRO A 55 -6.43 31.86 -2.08
C PRO A 55 -5.89 32.72 -0.94
N GLU A 56 -5.65 32.13 0.23
CA GLU A 56 -5.04 32.80 1.38
C GLU A 56 -3.54 33.08 1.13
N TYR A 57 -2.84 32.18 0.43
CA TYR A 57 -1.47 32.44 -0.03
C TYR A 57 -1.44 33.56 -1.09
N THR A 58 -2.41 33.56 -2.00
CA THR A 58 -2.56 34.62 -3.02
C THR A 58 -2.83 35.98 -2.37
N TYR A 59 -3.66 36.02 -1.32
CA TYR A 59 -3.89 37.23 -0.53
C TYR A 59 -2.60 37.71 0.14
N TYR A 60 -1.88 36.82 0.82
CA TYR A 60 -0.60 37.16 1.46
C TYR A 60 0.42 37.76 0.50
N ILE A 61 0.61 37.18 -0.70
CA ILE A 61 1.57 37.71 -1.68
C ILE A 61 1.26 39.16 -2.05
N ASN A 62 -0.01 39.54 -2.05
CA ASN A 62 -0.47 40.90 -2.38
C ASN A 62 -0.53 41.85 -1.18
N HIS A 63 -0.42 41.35 0.06
CA HIS A 63 -0.55 42.14 1.30
C HIS A 63 0.56 41.81 2.30
N LYS A 64 1.81 41.58 1.83
CA LYS A 64 2.92 41.13 2.69
C LYS A 64 3.21 42.07 3.86
N ASP A 65 2.91 43.35 3.70
CA ASP A 65 3.02 44.41 4.69
C ASP A 65 2.03 44.24 5.87
N GLU A 66 0.90 43.55 5.68
CA GLU A 66 -0.03 43.19 6.75
C GLU A 66 0.50 42.05 7.66
N PHE A 67 1.52 41.32 7.19
CA PHE A 67 2.03 40.11 7.84
C PHE A 67 3.50 40.27 8.22
N ILE A 68 3.76 41.15 9.20
CA ILE A 68 5.11 41.53 9.68
C ILE A 68 5.98 40.32 10.06
N TYR A 69 5.38 39.21 10.50
CA TYR A 69 6.07 37.97 10.88
C TYR A 69 5.92 36.84 9.84
N GLY A 70 5.38 37.13 8.66
CA GLY A 70 4.96 36.15 7.66
C GLY A 70 3.52 35.66 7.87
N TYR A 71 2.98 34.96 6.89
CA TYR A 71 1.64 34.36 6.93
C TYR A 71 1.72 32.88 6.57
N ILE A 72 1.39 32.03 7.53
CA ILE A 72 1.14 30.60 7.32
C ILE A 72 -0.34 30.41 7.63
N PRO A 73 -1.22 30.24 6.63
CA PRO A 73 -2.62 29.94 6.89
C PRO A 73 -2.71 28.62 7.65
N GLU A 74 -3.04 28.69 8.93
CA GLU A 74 -3.14 27.54 9.81
C GLU A 74 -4.56 26.97 9.74
N LYS A 75 -4.66 25.67 9.44
CA LYS A 75 -5.92 24.94 9.68
C LYS A 75 -6.05 24.68 11.18
N TYR A 76 -7.25 24.84 11.73
CA TYR A 76 -7.50 24.54 13.14
C TYR A 76 -7.34 23.02 13.41
N ILE A 77 -6.72 22.68 14.54
CA ILE A 77 -6.67 21.28 15.02
C ILE A 77 -8.00 20.98 15.69
N ASN A 78 -8.83 20.15 15.06
CA ASN A 78 -10.08 19.69 15.66
C ASN A 78 -9.88 18.32 16.32
N VAL A 79 -10.14 18.25 17.62
CA VAL A 79 -10.03 17.01 18.42
C VAL A 79 -11.23 16.08 18.18
N ARG A 80 -12.30 16.56 17.51
CA ARG A 80 -13.61 15.90 17.52
C ARG A 80 -14.55 16.19 16.35
N GLU A 81 -14.09 16.72 15.23
CA GLU A 81 -14.95 16.71 14.04
C GLU A 81 -15.00 15.29 13.51
N GLU A 82 -16.17 14.65 13.57
CA GLU A 82 -16.56 13.70 12.54
C GLU A 82 -16.20 14.35 11.22
N SER A 83 -15.22 13.76 10.53
CA SER A 83 -14.50 14.38 9.45
C SER A 83 -15.42 14.66 8.26
N ASN A 84 -16.11 15.80 8.29
CA ASN A 84 -16.61 16.48 7.11
C ASN A 84 -15.42 17.11 6.36
N LEU A 85 -14.38 16.31 6.11
CA LEU A 85 -13.29 16.62 5.21
C LEU A 85 -13.92 17.07 3.90
N ARG A 86 -13.68 18.34 3.56
CA ARG A 86 -14.22 19.05 2.40
C ARG A 86 -14.60 18.10 1.27
N ILE A 87 -15.88 18.16 0.92
CA ILE A 87 -16.54 17.50 -0.21
C ILE A 87 -15.82 17.89 -1.51
N ARG A 88 -14.70 17.23 -1.84
CA ARG A 88 -14.55 16.69 -3.19
C ARG A 88 -15.60 15.60 -3.26
N LYS A 89 -16.37 15.54 -4.36
CA LYS A 89 -17.48 14.61 -4.55
C LYS A 89 -17.01 13.15 -4.73
N ARG A 90 -16.02 12.71 -3.93
CA ARG A 90 -15.80 11.32 -3.57
C ARG A 90 -17.12 10.85 -2.98
N ARG A 91 -17.76 9.84 -3.54
CA ARG A 91 -18.98 9.25 -2.96
C ARG A 91 -18.73 9.13 -1.45
N SER A 92 -19.65 9.63 -0.63
CA SER A 92 -19.44 9.45 0.81
C SER A 92 -19.29 7.96 1.01
N LEU A 93 -18.31 7.60 1.81
CA LEU A 93 -17.97 6.23 2.15
C LEU A 93 -19.26 5.41 2.48
N ASP A 94 -20.29 6.04 3.03
CA ASP A 94 -21.60 5.44 3.30
C ASP A 94 -22.47 5.14 2.07
N GLN A 95 -22.37 5.93 0.99
CA GLN A 95 -23.08 5.67 -0.28
C GLN A 95 -22.61 4.37 -0.95
N LEU A 96 -21.33 4.01 -0.83
CA LEU A 96 -20.83 2.71 -1.32
C LEU A 96 -21.44 1.54 -0.54
N ARG A 97 -21.65 1.72 0.77
CA ARG A 97 -22.28 0.71 1.61
C ARG A 97 -23.76 0.53 1.25
N GLU A 98 -24.47 1.63 0.97
CA GLU A 98 -25.89 1.60 0.57
C GLU A 98 -26.10 0.97 -0.81
N ALA A 99 -25.17 1.15 -1.75
CA ALA A 99 -25.22 0.52 -3.07
C ALA A 99 -24.95 -0.99 -3.04
N GLY A 100 -24.39 -1.51 -1.94
CA GLY A 100 -23.94 -2.88 -1.81
C GLY A 100 -22.56 -3.12 -2.44
N PHE A 101 -21.86 -4.14 -1.93
CA PHE A 101 -20.56 -4.55 -2.47
C PHE A 101 -20.75 -5.64 -3.54
N PRO A 102 -19.93 -5.67 -4.61
CA PRO A 102 -19.92 -6.81 -5.51
C PRO A 102 -19.51 -8.09 -4.74
N GLN A 103 -19.98 -9.25 -5.21
CA GLN A 103 -19.62 -10.54 -4.60
C GLN A 103 -18.12 -10.82 -4.66
N LYS A 104 -17.44 -10.29 -5.70
CA LYS A 104 -16.01 -10.44 -5.90
C LYS A 104 -15.39 -9.13 -6.35
N TYR A 105 -14.21 -8.83 -5.82
CA TYR A 105 -13.40 -7.70 -6.26
C TYR A 105 -11.93 -8.07 -6.11
N ASP A 106 -11.13 -7.77 -7.13
CA ASP A 106 -9.71 -8.06 -7.14
C ASP A 106 -8.92 -6.90 -7.74
N SER A 107 -8.11 -6.23 -6.92
CA SER A 107 -7.21 -5.16 -7.39
C SER A 107 -6.11 -5.69 -8.32
N ARG A 108 -5.80 -6.99 -8.31
CA ARG A 108 -4.80 -7.60 -9.20
C ARG A 108 -5.28 -7.61 -10.65
N GLU A 109 -6.55 -7.97 -10.87
CA GLU A 109 -7.20 -7.95 -12.20
C GLU A 109 -7.24 -6.55 -12.81
N ARG A 110 -7.09 -5.51 -11.96
CA ARG A 110 -7.06 -4.10 -12.35
C ARG A 110 -5.64 -3.56 -12.55
N ASN A 111 -4.61 -4.38 -12.35
CA ASN A 111 -3.20 -3.98 -12.45
C ASN A 111 -2.80 -2.80 -11.54
N ILE A 112 -3.45 -2.66 -10.39
CA ILE A 112 -3.17 -1.57 -9.42
C ILE A 112 -2.39 -2.06 -8.19
N ILE A 113 -1.76 -3.23 -8.25
CA ILE A 113 -1.00 -3.81 -7.13
C ILE A 113 0.49 -3.79 -7.47
N SER A 114 1.29 -3.22 -6.55
CA SER A 114 2.76 -3.25 -6.68
C SER A 114 3.32 -4.67 -6.49
N PRO A 115 4.51 -4.98 -7.02
CA PRO A 115 5.16 -6.29 -6.87
C PRO A 115 5.28 -6.75 -5.41
N VAL A 116 5.28 -8.07 -5.21
CA VAL A 116 5.53 -8.68 -3.89
C VAL A 116 7.00 -8.50 -3.52
N LYS A 117 7.24 -7.99 -2.31
CA LYS A 117 8.58 -7.83 -1.72
C LYS A 117 8.85 -8.88 -0.64
N ASN A 118 10.10 -8.94 -0.18
CA ASN A 118 10.57 -9.93 0.80
C ASN A 118 11.11 -9.22 2.04
N GLN A 119 10.48 -9.44 3.19
CA GLN A 119 10.94 -8.94 4.48
C GLN A 119 11.94 -9.87 5.15
N TYR A 120 12.09 -11.12 4.66
CA TYR A 120 12.91 -12.16 5.27
C TYR A 120 12.61 -12.30 6.77
N MET A 121 13.66 -12.47 7.60
CA MET A 121 13.51 -12.57 9.05
C MET A 121 13.27 -11.21 9.75
N ALA A 122 13.08 -10.11 9.02
CA ALA A 122 12.87 -8.81 9.61
C ALA A 122 11.46 -8.66 10.21
N GLY A 123 11.35 -7.95 11.33
CA GLY A 123 10.10 -7.70 12.08
C GLY A 123 9.19 -6.64 11.46
N VAL A 124 9.35 -6.32 10.17
CA VAL A 124 8.83 -5.10 9.55
C VAL A 124 7.60 -5.28 8.67
N CYS A 125 6.84 -6.38 8.85
CA CYS A 125 5.59 -6.62 8.10
C CYS A 125 4.61 -5.45 8.12
N TRP A 126 4.59 -4.70 9.21
CA TRP A 126 3.78 -3.48 9.38
C TRP A 126 4.23 -2.35 8.43
N ALA A 127 5.53 -2.21 8.19
CA ALA A 127 6.08 -1.21 7.28
C ALA A 127 5.79 -1.59 5.83
N PHE A 128 6.07 -2.85 5.46
CA PHE A 128 5.74 -3.40 4.15
C PHE A 128 4.24 -3.24 3.83
N SER A 129 3.37 -3.61 4.75
CA SER A 129 1.92 -3.52 4.57
C SER A 129 1.46 -2.07 4.40
N SER A 130 1.97 -1.16 5.23
CA SER A 130 1.59 0.26 5.20
C SER A 130 2.14 0.98 3.97
N LEU A 131 3.34 0.65 3.50
CA LEU A 131 3.88 1.22 2.26
C LEU A 131 3.18 0.65 1.03
N SER A 132 2.87 -0.66 1.03
CA SER A 132 2.17 -1.29 -0.08
C SER A 132 0.76 -0.72 -0.30
N THR A 133 0.09 -0.17 0.72
CA THR A 133 -1.18 0.54 0.51
C THR A 133 -0.98 1.86 -0.22
N ILE A 134 0.09 2.59 0.08
CA ILE A 134 0.44 3.84 -0.62
C ILE A 134 0.87 3.55 -2.07
N GLU A 135 1.71 2.54 -2.30
CA GLU A 135 2.10 2.11 -3.65
C GLU A 135 0.88 1.72 -4.50
N THR A 136 -0.06 0.96 -3.90
CA THR A 136 -1.32 0.57 -4.55
C THR A 136 -2.17 1.79 -4.89
N LEU A 137 -2.30 2.75 -3.97
CA LEU A 137 -3.04 3.98 -4.20
C LEU A 137 -2.43 4.80 -5.33
N LEU A 138 -1.09 4.95 -5.37
CA LEU A 138 -0.41 5.68 -6.43
C LEU A 138 -0.59 5.04 -7.81
N LEU A 139 -0.56 3.70 -7.88
CA LEU A 139 -0.89 2.97 -9.11
C LEU A 139 -2.35 3.22 -9.53
N LYS A 140 -3.30 3.12 -8.59
CA LYS A 140 -4.72 3.37 -8.84
C LYS A 140 -4.98 4.79 -9.37
N GLU A 141 -4.26 5.79 -8.83
CA GLU A 141 -4.35 7.20 -9.22
C GLU A 141 -3.55 7.53 -10.50
N GLY A 142 -2.96 6.52 -11.16
CA GLY A 142 -2.20 6.70 -12.40
C GLY A 142 -0.89 7.46 -12.21
N LYS A 143 -0.34 7.51 -10.98
CA LYS A 143 0.94 8.17 -10.67
C LYS A 143 2.15 7.33 -11.04
N GLY A 144 1.94 6.04 -11.29
CA GLY A 144 2.99 5.09 -11.66
C GLY A 144 3.41 4.20 -10.49
N GLU A 145 4.40 3.37 -10.77
CA GLU A 145 4.95 2.41 -9.81
C GLU A 145 6.04 3.06 -8.97
N PHE A 146 5.97 2.82 -7.65
CA PHE A 146 6.93 3.29 -6.68
C PHE A 146 7.35 2.15 -5.78
N ASP A 147 8.64 2.13 -5.44
CA ASP A 147 9.22 1.20 -4.48
C ASP A 147 9.63 2.03 -3.26
N PHE A 148 8.81 2.01 -2.21
CA PHE A 148 9.10 2.74 -0.99
C PHE A 148 9.89 1.91 0.01
N SER A 149 10.62 2.62 0.86
CA SER A 149 11.63 2.05 1.73
C SER A 149 11.09 1.62 3.09
N GLU A 150 10.95 0.31 3.30
CA GLU A 150 10.47 -0.26 4.56
C GLU A 150 11.43 -0.06 5.71
N GLY A 151 12.74 -0.18 5.50
CA GLY A 151 13.72 0.05 6.56
C GLY A 151 13.87 1.51 6.91
N HIS A 152 13.73 2.43 5.94
CA HIS A 152 13.63 3.86 6.26
C HIS A 152 12.45 4.12 7.21
N MET A 153 11.28 3.54 6.92
CA MET A 153 10.13 3.62 7.83
C MET A 153 10.44 2.97 9.18
N ALA A 154 11.03 1.78 9.20
CA ALA A 154 11.33 1.05 10.43
C ALA A 154 12.26 1.84 11.36
N TYR A 155 13.27 2.53 10.83
CA TYR A 155 14.18 3.32 11.66
C TYR A 155 13.67 4.72 12.02
N ASN A 156 12.72 5.25 11.25
CA ASN A 156 12.24 6.61 11.47
C ASN A 156 10.85 6.70 12.11
N ALA A 157 10.10 5.61 12.28
CA ALA A 157 8.73 5.66 12.81
C ALA A 157 8.68 5.94 14.32
N SER A 158 9.52 5.28 15.11
CA SER A 158 9.67 5.48 16.56
C SER A 158 11.08 5.08 17.01
N LYS A 159 11.51 5.58 18.17
CA LYS A 159 12.78 5.19 18.81
C LYS A 159 12.81 3.72 19.28
N ASP A 160 11.62 3.14 19.46
CA ASP A 160 11.44 1.80 20.01
C ASP A 160 11.28 0.74 18.90
N VAL A 161 11.41 1.15 17.63
CA VAL A 161 11.30 0.25 16.48
C VAL A 161 12.52 0.32 15.56
N ASP A 162 12.80 -0.80 14.91
CA ASP A 162 13.83 -1.03 13.92
C ASP A 162 13.49 -2.29 13.08
N LEU A 163 14.45 -2.80 12.32
CA LEU A 163 14.28 -3.95 11.42
C LEU A 163 13.93 -5.27 12.12
N GLU A 164 14.10 -5.40 13.43
CA GLU A 164 13.82 -6.66 14.17
C GLU A 164 12.60 -6.54 15.09
N THR A 165 12.09 -5.34 15.30
CA THR A 165 10.94 -5.11 16.18
C THR A 165 9.64 -5.11 15.38
N GLY A 166 8.61 -5.76 15.94
CA GLY A 166 7.26 -5.65 15.44
C GLY A 166 6.70 -4.23 15.53
N GLY A 167 5.61 -3.99 14.79
CA GLY A 167 4.90 -2.72 14.77
C GLY A 167 3.45 -2.90 14.33
N ASN A 168 2.75 -1.79 14.14
CA ASN A 168 1.35 -1.77 13.74
C ASN A 168 1.01 -0.48 12.95
N ASN A 169 -0.24 -0.37 12.51
CA ASN A 169 -0.73 0.79 11.76
C ASN A 169 -0.54 2.11 12.52
N LEU A 170 -0.65 2.15 13.85
CA LEU A 170 -0.42 3.39 14.63
C LEU A 170 1.02 3.88 14.56
N ILE A 171 1.98 2.96 14.55
CA ILE A 171 3.40 3.28 14.36
C ILE A 171 3.65 3.81 12.94
N ALA A 172 2.99 3.22 11.93
CA ALA A 172 3.01 3.77 10.57
C ALA A 172 2.36 5.17 10.49
N MET A 173 1.23 5.41 11.18
CA MET A 173 0.59 6.74 11.24
C MET A 173 1.57 7.77 11.76
N ARG A 174 2.34 7.42 12.79
CA ARG A 174 3.36 8.31 13.38
C ARG A 174 4.46 8.67 12.38
N TYR A 175 4.86 7.77 11.50
CA TYR A 175 5.84 8.04 10.45
C TYR A 175 5.29 9.06 9.44
N PHE A 176 4.08 8.83 8.93
CA PHE A 176 3.46 9.70 7.92
C PHE A 176 3.05 11.08 8.48
N SER A 177 2.42 11.13 9.65
CA SER A 177 1.93 12.37 10.27
C SER A 177 3.04 13.38 10.63
N ARG A 178 4.28 12.93 10.73
CA ARG A 178 5.47 13.77 10.96
C ARG A 178 6.21 14.14 9.69
N LEU A 179 5.66 13.78 8.53
CA LEU A 179 6.28 13.96 7.21
C LEU A 179 7.69 13.36 7.16
N ALA A 180 7.89 12.17 7.76
CA ALA A 180 9.17 11.48 7.66
C ALA A 180 9.33 10.77 6.29
N GLY A 181 8.22 10.44 5.63
CA GLY A 181 8.22 9.89 4.28
C GLY A 181 6.81 9.76 3.69
N PRO A 182 6.60 8.87 2.71
CA PRO A 182 7.48 7.76 2.32
C PRO A 182 8.69 8.19 1.47
N VAL A 183 9.82 7.50 1.66
CA VAL A 183 11.07 7.67 0.89
C VAL A 183 11.20 6.50 -0.06
N GLN A 184 11.62 6.73 -1.31
CA GLN A 184 11.88 5.64 -2.26
C GLN A 184 13.07 4.80 -1.81
N GLU A 185 13.02 3.49 -2.04
CA GLU A 185 14.08 2.55 -1.65
C GLU A 185 15.45 2.94 -2.21
N LYS A 186 15.49 3.39 -3.47
CA LYS A 186 16.71 3.89 -4.13
C LYS A 186 17.39 5.08 -3.42
N ASN A 187 16.64 5.82 -2.60
CA ASN A 187 17.10 7.00 -1.88
C ASN A 187 17.52 6.70 -0.43
N ALA A 188 17.13 5.54 0.13
CA ALA A 188 17.42 5.14 1.51
C ALA A 188 18.62 4.17 1.54
N LYS A 189 19.83 4.70 1.39
CA LYS A 189 21.06 3.92 1.19
C LYS A 189 21.71 3.43 2.50
N GLU A 190 21.15 3.80 3.64
CA GLU A 190 21.76 3.61 4.95
C GLU A 190 21.45 2.22 5.57
N TYR A 191 20.58 1.42 4.93
CA TYR A 191 20.26 0.05 5.35
C TYR A 191 20.16 -0.93 4.17
N GLU A 192 20.15 -2.21 4.52
CA GLU A 192 19.79 -3.32 3.66
C GLU A 192 19.19 -4.41 4.56
N ILE A 193 18.03 -4.98 4.19
CA ILE A 193 17.45 -6.12 4.90
C ILE A 193 18.16 -7.39 4.45
N VAL A 194 19.12 -7.83 5.26
CA VAL A 194 19.86 -9.08 4.99
C VAL A 194 19.05 -10.27 5.50
N GLU A 195 18.86 -11.27 4.64
CA GLU A 195 17.94 -12.41 4.81
C GLU A 195 17.92 -13.03 6.23
N ASN A 196 19.09 -13.36 6.78
CA ASN A 196 19.22 -14.05 8.07
C ASN A 196 19.76 -13.14 9.20
N ASN A 197 19.97 -11.86 8.93
CA ASN A 197 20.45 -10.89 9.91
C ASN A 197 20.02 -9.49 9.49
N PRO A 198 18.75 -9.12 9.73
CA PRO A 198 18.17 -7.88 9.22
C PRO A 198 19.00 -6.62 9.54
N ARG A 199 19.76 -6.62 10.65
CA ARG A 199 20.61 -5.48 11.05
C ARG A 199 22.00 -5.46 10.44
N ALA A 200 22.49 -6.54 9.83
CA ALA A 200 23.86 -6.62 9.30
C ALA A 200 24.15 -5.56 8.22
N GLY A 201 23.13 -5.18 7.44
CA GLY A 201 23.24 -4.18 6.38
C GLY A 201 23.11 -2.72 6.87
N SER A 202 22.70 -2.50 8.12
CA SER A 202 22.43 -1.16 8.66
C SER A 202 23.72 -0.50 9.13
N ARG A 203 24.19 0.51 8.40
CA ARG A 203 25.52 1.09 8.67
C ARG A 203 25.47 2.24 9.67
N THR A 204 24.36 2.99 9.75
CA THR A 204 24.30 4.24 10.54
C THR A 204 22.87 4.73 10.80
N PHE A 205 21.98 3.91 11.39
CA PHE A 205 20.70 4.41 11.88
C PHE A 205 20.73 4.66 13.38
N ASP A 206 20.83 5.94 13.78
CA ASP A 206 20.62 6.34 15.17
C ASP A 206 19.11 6.58 15.40
N ASN A 207 18.39 5.51 15.75
CA ASN A 207 16.96 5.60 16.07
C ASN A 207 16.68 6.33 17.40
N ARG A 208 17.70 6.80 18.13
CA ARG A 208 17.51 7.51 19.41
C ARG A 208 16.82 8.87 19.22
N ALA A 209 16.91 9.46 18.02
CA ALA A 209 16.27 10.71 17.69
C ALA A 209 15.26 10.53 16.54
N VAL A 210 13.98 10.69 16.86
CA VAL A 210 12.91 10.74 15.88
C VAL A 210 12.81 12.19 15.39
N ASN A 211 13.41 12.49 14.24
CA ASN A 211 13.43 13.84 13.69
C ASN A 211 12.06 14.19 13.06
N LEU A 212 11.44 15.27 13.53
CA LEU A 212 10.27 15.84 12.87
C LEU A 212 10.72 16.44 11.53
N MET A 213 10.05 16.09 10.43
CA MET A 213 10.39 16.60 9.09
C MET A 213 11.85 16.42 8.67
N GLY A 214 12.61 15.53 9.33
CA GLY A 214 14.05 15.42 9.14
C GLY A 214 14.49 15.10 7.71
N ASP A 215 13.62 14.46 6.94
CA ASP A 215 13.86 14.13 5.53
C ASP A 215 13.13 15.07 4.56
N ALA A 216 12.26 15.93 5.06
CA ALA A 216 11.59 16.98 4.28
C ALA A 216 12.56 18.09 3.95
N ASP A 217 13.38 18.46 4.93
CA ASP A 217 14.48 19.39 4.75
C ASP A 217 15.52 18.85 3.75
N LYS A 218 15.66 17.52 3.67
CA LYS A 218 16.56 16.84 2.72
C LYS A 218 15.92 16.53 1.36
N GLN A 219 14.63 16.83 1.17
CA GLN A 219 13.87 16.55 -0.05
C GLN A 219 13.94 15.08 -0.49
N LEU A 220 13.96 14.13 0.45
CA LEU A 220 14.10 12.69 0.14
C LEU A 220 12.78 12.01 -0.20
N HIS A 221 11.65 12.62 0.15
CA HIS A 221 10.32 12.09 -0.10
C HIS A 221 9.56 12.85 -1.19
N GLU A 222 8.99 12.10 -2.12
CA GLU A 222 8.31 12.60 -3.32
C GLU A 222 6.81 12.82 -3.08
N PHE A 223 6.27 12.19 -2.04
CA PHE A 223 4.87 12.24 -1.67
C PHE A 223 4.71 12.56 -0.20
N TYR A 224 3.64 13.27 0.12
CA TYR A 224 3.13 13.44 1.46
C TYR A 224 1.81 12.68 1.57
N VAL A 225 1.61 11.99 2.69
CA VAL A 225 0.33 11.31 3.00
C VAL A 225 -0.50 12.27 3.86
N PRO A 226 -1.45 13.03 3.27
CA PRO A 226 -2.16 14.08 3.99
C PRO A 226 -3.18 13.52 4.98
N ASP A 227 -3.78 12.38 4.66
CA ASP A 227 -4.84 11.75 5.43
C ASP A 227 -4.55 10.25 5.55
N MET A 228 -4.65 9.72 6.77
CA MET A 228 -4.71 8.28 7.01
C MET A 228 -5.86 8.00 7.97
N ILE A 229 -6.72 7.06 7.59
CA ILE A 229 -7.92 6.71 8.35
C ILE A 229 -7.73 5.36 9.03
N GLU A 230 -8.03 5.32 10.33
CA GLU A 230 -8.17 4.09 11.08
C GLU A 230 -9.66 3.78 11.22
N LEU A 231 -10.06 2.59 10.79
CA LEU A 231 -11.43 2.11 10.86
C LEU A 231 -11.46 0.76 11.57
N ASP A 232 -12.60 0.44 12.19
CA ASP A 232 -12.83 -0.89 12.74
C ASP A 232 -12.66 -1.96 11.65
N CYS A 233 -11.95 -3.04 11.99
CA CYS A 233 -11.68 -4.16 11.11
C CYS A 233 -12.91 -5.06 10.96
N ASN A 234 -13.91 -4.57 10.22
CA ASN A 234 -15.09 -5.32 9.81
C ASN A 234 -15.14 -5.44 8.27
N VAL A 235 -15.93 -6.38 7.78
CA VAL A 235 -16.02 -6.73 6.35
C VAL A 235 -16.37 -5.51 5.50
N ASP A 236 -17.36 -4.72 5.92
CA ASP A 236 -17.84 -3.57 5.15
C ASP A 236 -16.76 -2.49 5.02
N ASN A 237 -16.09 -2.14 6.12
CA ASN A 237 -15.01 -1.16 6.12
C ASN A 237 -13.83 -1.62 5.27
N ILE A 238 -13.48 -2.91 5.29
CA ILE A 238 -12.41 -3.47 4.46
C ILE A 238 -12.79 -3.38 2.98
N LYS A 239 -13.96 -3.90 2.59
CA LYS A 239 -14.42 -3.90 1.19
C LYS A 239 -14.49 -2.48 0.63
N LYS A 240 -15.01 -1.56 1.43
CA LYS A 240 -15.05 -0.12 1.15
C LYS A 240 -13.66 0.46 0.88
N CYS A 241 -12.70 0.26 1.78
CA CYS A 241 -11.33 0.77 1.59
C CYS A 241 -10.65 0.14 0.38
N VAL A 242 -10.87 -1.15 0.13
CA VAL A 242 -10.31 -1.83 -1.04
C VAL A 242 -10.89 -1.29 -2.35
N MET A 243 -12.19 -1.01 -2.42
CA MET A 243 -12.79 -0.38 -3.61
C MET A 243 -12.31 1.05 -3.81
N GLU A 244 -12.32 1.85 -2.75
CA GLU A 244 -12.00 3.28 -2.82
C GLU A 244 -10.50 3.50 -3.03
N TYR A 245 -9.64 2.85 -2.25
CA TYR A 245 -8.19 3.10 -2.22
C TYR A 245 -7.35 1.98 -2.86
N GLY A 246 -7.99 0.91 -3.34
CA GLY A 246 -7.33 -0.24 -3.96
C GLY A 246 -6.84 -1.28 -2.95
N SER A 247 -6.61 -0.90 -1.69
CA SER A 247 -6.15 -1.82 -0.66
C SER A 247 -6.36 -1.30 0.77
N VAL A 248 -6.15 -2.18 1.77
CA VAL A 248 -6.09 -1.80 3.19
C VAL A 248 -5.04 -2.62 3.94
N ALA A 249 -4.31 -1.98 4.86
CA ALA A 249 -3.33 -2.62 5.72
C ALA A 249 -4.04 -3.25 6.93
N SER A 250 -3.90 -4.57 7.11
CA SER A 250 -4.58 -5.28 8.20
C SER A 250 -3.69 -6.36 8.83
N GLY A 251 -3.79 -6.49 10.15
CA GLY A 251 -3.15 -7.55 10.91
C GLY A 251 -3.92 -8.87 10.79
N TYR A 252 -3.20 -9.99 10.89
CA TYR A 252 -3.78 -11.31 11.08
C TYR A 252 -2.88 -12.17 11.98
N TYR A 253 -3.39 -13.32 12.38
CA TYR A 253 -2.60 -14.31 13.09
C TYR A 253 -2.04 -15.33 12.10
N ASN A 254 -0.74 -15.25 11.86
CA ASN A 254 0.01 -16.21 11.11
C ASN A 254 0.48 -17.35 12.05
N ASP A 255 0.10 -18.58 11.73
CA ASP A 255 0.34 -19.77 12.56
C ASP A 255 1.16 -20.80 11.78
N ASP A 256 2.23 -20.33 11.10
CA ASP A 256 3.08 -21.13 10.20
C ASP A 256 3.72 -22.36 10.89
N GLY A 257 3.67 -22.44 12.23
CA GLY A 257 4.17 -23.57 13.02
C GLY A 257 3.17 -24.72 13.26
N PHE A 258 1.88 -24.59 12.92
CA PHE A 258 0.87 -25.61 13.23
C PHE A 258 0.07 -26.05 11.98
N ILE A 259 0.02 -27.37 11.79
CA ILE A 259 -0.52 -28.06 10.60
C ILE A 259 -2.02 -27.80 10.36
N ASP A 260 -2.76 -27.41 11.41
CA ASP A 260 -4.22 -27.25 11.43
C ASP A 260 -4.71 -25.81 11.24
N ALA A 261 -3.81 -24.86 11.02
CA ALA A 261 -4.14 -23.44 11.18
C ALA A 261 -4.58 -22.72 9.89
N TYR A 262 -4.49 -23.39 8.75
CA TYR A 262 -4.90 -22.84 7.46
C TYR A 262 -5.89 -23.77 6.75
N GLY A 263 -6.79 -23.17 5.96
CA GLY A 263 -7.64 -23.84 4.99
C GLY A 263 -7.09 -23.69 3.57
N TYR A 264 -7.73 -24.39 2.65
CA TYR A 264 -7.43 -24.39 1.22
C TYR A 264 -8.70 -24.17 0.44
N GLU A 265 -8.59 -23.59 -0.75
CA GLU A 265 -9.70 -23.62 -1.69
C GLU A 265 -10.03 -25.08 -2.04
N LYS A 266 -11.30 -25.44 -1.97
CA LYS A 266 -11.81 -26.81 -2.19
C LYS A 266 -11.45 -27.38 -3.57
N THR A 267 -11.28 -26.51 -4.56
CA THR A 267 -11.02 -26.82 -5.96
C THR A 267 -9.57 -26.60 -6.39
N ASN A 268 -8.77 -25.82 -5.66
CA ASN A 268 -7.38 -25.52 -5.98
C ASN A 268 -6.53 -25.31 -4.71
N PRO A 269 -5.89 -26.36 -4.17
CA PRO A 269 -5.23 -26.31 -2.87
C PRO A 269 -3.87 -25.59 -2.87
N ASN A 270 -3.57 -24.78 -3.88
CA ASN A 270 -2.31 -24.04 -3.97
C ASN A 270 -2.27 -22.84 -3.01
N ASP A 271 -3.43 -22.26 -2.70
CA ASP A 271 -3.53 -21.10 -1.83
C ASP A 271 -3.90 -21.49 -0.39
N LYS A 272 -3.23 -20.86 0.58
CA LYS A 272 -3.50 -21.01 2.01
C LYS A 272 -4.37 -19.87 2.51
N TYR A 273 -5.43 -20.21 3.22
CA TYR A 273 -6.34 -19.25 3.84
C TYR A 273 -6.25 -19.33 5.35
N HIS A 274 -6.10 -18.19 6.01
CA HIS A 274 -6.04 -18.11 7.47
C HIS A 274 -7.37 -17.62 8.04
N ARG A 275 -7.79 -18.21 9.15
CA ARG A 275 -8.94 -17.72 9.91
C ARG A 275 -8.51 -16.65 10.91
N VAL A 276 -9.43 -15.75 11.23
CA VAL A 276 -9.24 -14.82 12.36
C VAL A 276 -9.13 -15.64 13.65
N LYS A 277 -8.01 -15.49 14.36
CA LYS A 277 -7.80 -16.16 15.65
C LYS A 277 -8.31 -15.25 16.76
N ILE A 278 -9.27 -15.76 17.52
CA ILE A 278 -9.85 -15.09 18.69
C ILE A 278 -9.27 -15.72 19.97
N GLN A 279 -8.83 -14.89 20.90
CA GLN A 279 -8.39 -15.30 22.23
C GLN A 279 -9.25 -14.63 23.30
N ASP A 280 -9.56 -15.37 24.37
CA ASP A 280 -10.25 -14.86 25.54
C ASP A 280 -9.24 -14.26 26.52
N PHE A 281 -9.41 -12.98 26.84
CA PHE A 281 -8.57 -12.24 27.79
C PHE A 281 -9.27 -12.03 29.14
N GLY A 282 -10.22 -12.89 29.49
CA GLY A 282 -10.96 -12.82 30.75
C GLY A 282 -11.78 -11.54 30.84
N ASN A 283 -11.42 -10.66 31.79
CA ASN A 283 -12.12 -9.38 32.01
C ASN A 283 -12.08 -8.43 30.81
N LEU A 284 -11.17 -8.65 29.85
CA LEU A 284 -11.05 -7.85 28.63
C LEU A 284 -11.89 -8.41 27.46
N GLY A 285 -12.54 -9.55 27.66
CA GLY A 285 -13.36 -10.23 26.67
C GLY A 285 -12.56 -10.94 25.58
N LYS A 286 -13.29 -11.48 24.60
CA LYS A 286 -12.72 -12.16 23.43
C LYS A 286 -12.26 -11.15 22.40
N ARG A 287 -11.03 -11.26 21.93
CA ARG A 287 -10.43 -10.34 20.94
C ARG A 287 -9.67 -11.10 19.88
N ALA A 288 -9.64 -10.53 18.67
CA ALA A 288 -8.73 -11.01 17.64
C ALA A 288 -7.28 -10.77 18.08
N ILE A 289 -6.43 -11.77 17.85
CA ILE A 289 -5.00 -11.65 18.06
C ILE A 289 -4.28 -11.60 16.72
N VAL A 290 -3.16 -10.90 16.68
CA VAL A 290 -2.39 -10.66 15.47
C VAL A 290 -0.89 -10.80 15.79
N ASN A 291 -0.13 -11.34 14.85
CA ASN A 291 1.33 -11.41 14.93
C ASN A 291 2.00 -11.13 13.57
N HIS A 292 1.22 -10.85 12.53
CA HIS A 292 1.70 -10.50 11.20
C HIS A 292 0.75 -9.49 10.55
N GLN A 293 1.22 -8.75 9.55
CA GLN A 293 0.45 -7.74 8.83
C GLN A 293 0.55 -7.94 7.32
N VAL A 294 -0.57 -7.75 6.62
CA VAL A 294 -0.71 -7.92 5.17
C VAL A 294 -1.48 -6.76 4.57
N THR A 295 -1.39 -6.64 3.25
CA THR A 295 -2.22 -5.68 2.50
C THR A 295 -3.36 -6.43 1.85
N ILE A 296 -4.59 -6.21 2.31
CA ILE A 296 -5.80 -6.78 1.69
C ILE A 296 -6.05 -6.01 0.39
N VAL A 297 -6.24 -6.74 -0.70
CA VAL A 297 -6.33 -6.21 -2.08
C VAL A 297 -7.61 -6.65 -2.80
N GLY A 298 -8.48 -7.41 -2.14
CA GLY A 298 -9.68 -7.94 -2.77
C GLY A 298 -10.42 -8.91 -1.87
N TRP A 299 -11.51 -9.45 -2.39
CA TRP A 299 -12.30 -10.50 -1.77
C TRP A 299 -13.06 -11.32 -2.82
N ASP A 300 -13.53 -12.49 -2.39
CA ASP A 300 -14.45 -13.35 -3.09
C ASP A 300 -15.39 -13.97 -2.05
N ASP A 301 -16.66 -13.53 -2.05
CA ASP A 301 -17.67 -13.96 -1.08
C ASP A 301 -18.12 -15.41 -1.31
N GLU A 302 -17.89 -15.98 -2.49
CA GLU A 302 -18.31 -17.33 -2.84
C GLU A 302 -17.20 -18.38 -2.64
N MET A 303 -15.97 -17.93 -2.39
CA MET A 303 -14.80 -18.77 -2.16
C MET A 303 -15.07 -19.86 -1.12
N LYS A 304 -14.93 -21.13 -1.51
CA LYS A 304 -15.15 -22.29 -0.63
C LYS A 304 -13.84 -22.79 -0.06
N ILE A 305 -13.66 -22.60 1.23
CA ILE A 305 -12.45 -22.98 1.97
C ILE A 305 -12.74 -24.22 2.81
N ILE A 306 -11.84 -25.20 2.78
CA ILE A 306 -11.86 -26.36 3.67
C ILE A 306 -10.51 -26.50 4.37
N ASN A 307 -10.52 -26.80 5.66
CA ASN A 307 -9.29 -27.11 6.40
C ASN A 307 -9.10 -28.62 6.60
N LYS A 308 -7.96 -29.02 7.17
CA LYS A 308 -7.63 -30.44 7.41
C LYS A 308 -8.56 -31.16 8.39
N LYS A 309 -9.38 -30.42 9.15
CA LYS A 309 -10.42 -30.94 10.03
C LYS A 309 -11.79 -31.09 9.34
N ASN A 310 -11.84 -30.87 8.03
CA ASN A 310 -13.07 -30.81 7.23
C ASN A 310 -14.05 -29.72 7.68
N GLU A 311 -13.55 -28.68 8.35
CA GLU A 311 -14.34 -27.48 8.62
C GLU A 311 -14.41 -26.65 7.33
N GLU A 312 -15.63 -26.26 6.93
CA GLU A 312 -15.86 -25.45 5.74
C GLU A 312 -16.12 -23.98 6.12
N ALA A 313 -15.62 -23.07 5.28
CA ALA A 313 -15.91 -21.66 5.32
C ALA A 313 -16.26 -21.15 3.92
N THR A 314 -17.03 -20.07 3.86
CA THR A 314 -17.38 -19.39 2.61
C THR A 314 -16.99 -17.92 2.74
N GLY A 315 -16.37 -17.39 1.68
CA GLY A 315 -15.89 -16.02 1.63
C GLY A 315 -14.43 -15.92 2.06
N ALA A 316 -13.65 -15.15 1.30
CA ALA A 316 -12.24 -14.92 1.57
C ALA A 316 -11.79 -13.53 1.14
N PHE A 317 -10.81 -12.98 1.85
CA PHE A 317 -10.05 -11.82 1.39
C PHE A 317 -8.80 -12.27 0.64
N PHE A 318 -8.47 -11.57 -0.44
CA PHE A 318 -7.18 -11.67 -1.11
C PHE A 318 -6.20 -10.72 -0.43
N SER A 319 -5.02 -11.23 -0.08
CA SER A 319 -3.99 -10.45 0.58
C SER A 319 -2.64 -10.59 -0.11
N LYS A 320 -1.91 -9.49 -0.15
CA LYS A 320 -0.50 -9.43 -0.50
C LYS A 320 0.29 -9.69 0.77
N LYS A 321 0.97 -10.85 0.81
CA LYS A 321 1.92 -11.23 1.87
C LYS A 321 3.34 -10.84 1.45
N PHE A 322 4.14 -10.42 2.42
CA PHE A 322 5.57 -10.15 2.24
C PHE A 322 6.33 -11.37 2.71
N LEU A 323 7.19 -11.92 1.86
CA LEU A 323 7.85 -13.19 2.14
C LEU A 323 8.75 -13.04 3.37
N GLY A 324 8.74 -14.04 4.24
CA GLY A 324 9.49 -14.11 5.50
C GLY A 324 9.53 -15.53 6.01
#